data_AF-A0A935HUV6-F1
#
_entry.id   AF-A0A935HUV6-F1
#
_cell.length_a   1.000
_cell.length_b   1.000
_cell.length_c   1.000
_cell.angle_alpha   90.00
_cell.angle_beta   90.00
_cell.angle_gamma   90.00
#
_symmetry.space_group_name_H-M   'P 1'
#
loop_
_entity.id
_entity.type
_entity.pdbx_description
1 polymer ?
#
loop_
_entity_poly.entity_id
_entity_poly.type
_entity_poly.pdbx_seq_one_letter_code
_entity_poly.pdbx_strand_id
1 'polypeptide(L)' 'MFIRQFLNYVNEFELDSQNRIVIPPQLLQFAKLKKEVTVLGLLDKMEIWDPEIKQSYDNSMTKSYEEIAEKVSEIINSQ' A
#
# COMPACT_ATOMS: atom_id res chain seq x y z
N MET A 1 11.16 -7.90 -16.91
CA MET A 1 11.64 -8.39 -15.58
C MET A 1 10.61 -8.19 -14.47
N PHE A 2 9.79 -7.13 -14.50
CA PHE A 2 8.77 -6.80 -13.49
C PHE A 2 7.76 -7.92 -13.17
N ILE A 3 7.09 -8.49 -14.18
CA ILE A 3 6.02 -9.50 -13.96
C ILE A 3 6.53 -10.70 -13.15
N ARG A 4 7.73 -11.22 -13.46
CA ARG A 4 8.32 -12.35 -12.73
C ARG A 4 8.58 -12.00 -11.26
N GLN A 5 9.05 -10.79 -10.98
CA GLN A 5 9.26 -10.33 -9.61
C GLN A 5 7.94 -10.16 -8.87
N PHE A 6 6.93 -9.57 -9.51
CA PHE A 6 5.60 -9.42 -8.93
C PHE A 6 4.98 -10.79 -8.59
N LEU A 7 5.03 -11.75 -9.52
CA LEU A 7 4.51 -13.10 -9.31
C LEU A 7 5.23 -13.86 -8.19
N ASN A 8 6.50 -13.58 -7.92
CA ASN A 8 7.22 -14.18 -6.79
C ASN A 8 6.64 -13.78 -5.42
N TYR A 9 5.85 -12.70 -5.35
CA TYR A 9 5.19 -12.24 -4.13
C TYR A 9 3.69 -12.60 -4.10
N VAL A 10 3.15 -13.17 -5.19
CA VAL A 10 1.77 -13.67 -5.22
C VAL A 10 1.72 -15.02 -4.52
N ASN A 11 0.83 -15.12 -3.54
CA ASN A 11 0.61 -16.36 -2.77
C ASN A 11 -0.89 -16.54 -2.60
N GLU A 12 -1.35 -17.78 -2.69
CA GLU A 12 -2.72 -18.15 -2.31
C GLU A 12 -2.78 -18.36 -0.79
N PHE A 13 -3.87 -17.91 -0.18
CA PHE A 13 -4.10 -18.00 1.26
C PHE A 13 -5.46 -18.60 1.53
N GLU A 14 -5.50 -19.53 2.47
CA GLU A 14 -6.73 -19.99 3.10
C GLU A 14 -6.83 -19.39 4.51
N LEU A 15 -8.05 -19.01 4.88
CA LEU A 15 -8.34 -18.58 6.24
C LEU A 15 -8.40 -19.79 7.17
N ASP A 16 -7.80 -19.66 8.34
CA ASP A 16 -8.00 -20.65 9.39
C ASP A 16 -9.41 -20.56 9.99
N SER A 17 -9.75 -21.49 10.88
CA SER A 17 -11.06 -21.54 11.53
C SER A 17 -11.41 -20.30 12.38
N GLN A 18 -10.44 -19.42 12.63
CA GLN A 18 -10.60 -18.17 13.36
C GLN A 18 -10.55 -16.95 12.43
N ASN A 19 -10.62 -17.15 11.11
CA ASN A 19 -10.50 -16.11 10.08
C ASN A 19 -9.16 -15.37 10.12
N ARG A 20 -8.06 -16.06 10.44
CA ARG A 20 -6.70 -15.50 10.39
C ARG A 20 -5.99 -15.96 9.12
N ILE A 21 -5.09 -15.11 8.63
CA ILE A 21 -4.18 -15.40 7.51
C ILE A 21 -2.76 -15.52 8.07
N VAL A 22 -2.03 -16.55 7.66
CA VAL A 22 -0.59 -16.67 7.94
C VAL A 22 0.19 -16.02 6.81
N ILE A 23 0.84 -14.90 7.10
CA ILE A 23 1.67 -14.18 6.12
C ILE A 23 3.05 -14.88 6.04
N PRO A 24 3.54 -15.29 4.85
CA PRO A 24 4.81 -15.95 4.69
C PRO A 24 5.98 -15.02 5.06
N PRO A 25 7.10 -15.54 5.59
CA PRO A 25 8.25 -14.72 6.01
C PRO A 25 8.79 -13.79 4.93
N GLN A 26 8.76 -14.21 3.67
CA GLN A 26 9.19 -13.38 2.53
C GLN A 26 8.32 -12.13 2.36
N LEU A 27 7.00 -12.24 2.54
CA LEU A 27 6.08 -11.10 2.44
C LEU A 27 6.19 -10.18 3.65
N LEU A 28 6.38 -10.75 4.85
CA LEU A 28 6.67 -9.97 6.06
C LEU A 28 7.94 -9.12 5.88
N GLN A 29 9.03 -9.71 5.37
CA GLN A 29 10.27 -8.98 5.11
C GLN A 29 10.09 -7.92 4.01
N PHE A 30 9.41 -8.26 2.93
CA PHE A 30 9.14 -7.33 1.83
C PHE A 30 8.38 -6.09 2.30
N ALA A 31 7.28 -6.31 3.03
CA ALA A 31 6.43 -5.24 3.56
C ALA A 31 6.95 -4.62 4.87
N LYS A 32 8.07 -5.13 5.40
CA LYS A 32 8.71 -4.72 6.66
C LYS A 32 7.76 -4.77 7.88
N LEU A 33 6.79 -5.68 7.85
CA LEU A 33 5.80 -5.84 8.91
C LEU A 33 6.45 -6.38 10.19
N LYS A 34 6.06 -5.81 11.34
CA LYS A 34 6.54 -6.20 12.67
C LYS A 34 5.36 -6.72 13.50
N LYS A 35 5.14 -6.11 14.68
CA LYS A 35 4.09 -6.50 15.62
C LYS A 35 2.73 -5.89 15.27
N GLU A 36 2.73 -4.65 14.80
CA GLU A 36 1.54 -3.89 14.48
C GLU A 36 1.45 -3.66 12.98
N VAL A 37 0.23 -3.60 12.47
CA VAL A 37 -0.07 -3.43 11.06
C VAL A 37 -1.24 -2.48 10.88
N THR A 38 -1.22 -1.71 9.80
CA THR A 38 -2.38 -0.94 9.33
C THR A 38 -3.05 -1.72 8.22
N VAL A 39 -4.36 -1.92 8.35
CA VAL A 39 -5.18 -2.61 7.34
C VAL A 39 -6.09 -1.59 6.67
N LEU A 40 -6.10 -1.58 5.35
CA LEU A 40 -6.95 -0.71 4.53
C LEU A 40 -7.79 -1.54 3.57
N GLY A 41 -9.09 -1.27 3.55
CA GLY A 41 -10.01 -1.82 2.56
C GLY A 41 -10.04 -0.94 1.31
N LEU A 42 -9.92 -1.56 0.14
CA LEU A 42 -9.94 -0.92 -1.18
C LEU A 42 -10.82 -1.74 -2.11
N LEU A 43 -12.13 -1.44 -2.12
CA LEU A 43 -13.13 -2.16 -2.91
C LEU A 43 -13.06 -3.69 -2.70
N ASP A 44 -12.53 -4.41 -3.67
CA ASP A 44 -12.37 -5.86 -3.71
C ASP A 44 -11.01 -6.35 -3.18
N LYS A 45 -10.18 -5.43 -2.66
CA LYS A 45 -8.83 -5.68 -2.17
C LYS A 45 -8.64 -5.16 -0.77
N MET A 46 -7.65 -5.71 -0.10
CA MET A 46 -7.16 -5.26 1.18
C MET A 46 -5.66 -5.02 1.09
N GLU A 47 -5.21 -3.92 1.65
CA GLU A 47 -3.80 -3.63 1.81
C GLU A 47 -3.38 -3.77 3.27
N ILE A 48 -2.17 -4.27 3.47
CA ILE A 48 -1.55 -4.44 4.77
C ILE A 48 -0.24 -3.67 4.75
N TRP A 49 -0.07 -2.75 5.69
CA TRP A 49 1.07 -1.85 5.75
C TRP A 49 1.74 -1.90 7.12
N ASP A 50 3.04 -1.63 7.14
CA ASP A 50 3.71 -1.18 8.35
C ASP A 50 3.23 0.25 8.66
N PRO A 51 2.82 0.56 9.91
CA PRO A 51 2.23 1.86 10.24
C PRO A 51 3.15 3.05 9.99
N GLU A 52 4.46 2.93 10.26
CA GLU A 52 5.43 4.02 10.08
C GLU A 52 5.67 4.29 8.59
N ILE A 53 5.75 3.22 7.79
CA ILE A 53 5.86 3.33 6.34
C ILE A 53 4.60 3.95 5.75
N LYS A 54 3.42 3.55 6.21
CA LYS A 54 2.15 4.11 5.72
C LYS A 54 2.04 5.60 6.02
N GLN A 55 2.37 6.01 7.24
CA GLN A 55 2.36 7.42 7.63
C GLN A 55 3.32 8.24 6.77
N SER A 56 4.52 7.71 6.50
CA SER A 56 5.50 8.36 5.64
C SER A 56 5.00 8.49 4.20
N TYR A 57 4.37 7.44 3.68
CA TYR A 57 3.76 7.42 2.35
C TYR A 57 2.65 8.48 2.24
N ASP A 58 1.73 8.53 3.21
CA ASP A 58 0.62 9.50 3.21
C ASP A 58 1.13 10.94 3.23
N ASN A 59 2.12 11.23 4.08
CA ASN A 59 2.74 12.55 4.13
C ASN A 59 3.40 12.94 2.80
N SER A 60 4.00 11.98 2.10
CA SER A 60 4.60 12.22 0.78
C SER A 60 3.54 12.45 -0.30
N MET A 61 2.41 11.74 -0.23
CA MET A 61 1.32 11.88 -1.18
C MET A 61 0.56 13.19 -1.00
N THR A 62 0.34 13.66 0.23
CA THR A 62 -0.30 14.96 0.50
C THR A 62 0.44 16.10 -0.21
N LYS A 63 1.78 16.12 -0.12
CA LYS A 63 2.61 17.11 -0.84
C LYS A 63 2.43 17.01 -2.36
N SER A 64 2.40 15.79 -2.89
CA SER A 64 2.18 15.59 -4.33
C SER A 64 0.79 16.07 -4.77
N TYR A 65 -0.26 15.87 -3.98
CA TYR A 65 -1.60 16.38 -4.28
C TYR A 65 -1.66 17.90 -4.27
N GLU A 66 -0.99 18.55 -3.32
CA GLU A 66 -0.87 20.02 -3.27
C GLU A 66 -0.20 20.56 -4.53
N GLU A 67 0.91 19.97 -4.95
CA GLU A 67 1.61 20.33 -6.20
C GLU A 67 0.75 20.10 -7.45
N ILE A 68 -0.02 19.01 -7.48
CA ILE A 68 -0.94 18.72 -8.60
C ILE A 68 -2.08 19.73 -8.62
N ALA A 69 -2.67 20.04 -7.47
CA ALA A 69 -3.77 21.02 -7.35
C ALA A 69 -3.31 22.42 -7.79
N GLU A 70 -2.10 22.83 -7.41
CA GLU A 70 -1.50 24.09 -7.83
C GLU A 70 -1.34 24.15 -9.36
N LYS A 71 -0.75 23.12 -9.97
CA LYS A 71 -0.61 23.04 -11.44
C LYS A 71 -1.96 23.05 -12.16
N VAL A 72 -2.95 22.34 -11.63
CA VAL A 72 -4.30 22.34 -12.19
C VAL A 72 -4.91 23.74 -12.12
N SER A 73 -4.71 24.45 -11.01
CA SER A 73 -5.20 25.82 -10.85
C SER A 73 -4.54 26.82 -11.81
N GLU A 74 -3.23 26.69 -12.04
CA GLU A 74 -2.51 27.52 -13.02
C GLU A 74 -3.03 27.31 -14.44
N ILE A 75 -3.28 26.05 -14.84
CA ILE A 75 -3.85 25.73 -16.16
C ILE A 75 -5.23 26.37 -16.33
N ILE A 76 -6.11 26.24 -15.33
CA ILE A 76 -7.46 26.80 -15.37
C ILE A 76 -7.44 28.32 -15.46
N ASN A 77 -6.51 28.99 -14.78
CA ASN A 77 -6.40 30.46 -14.77
C ASN A 77 -5.62 31.05 -15.96
N SER A 78 -5.02 30.19 -16.81
CA SER A 78 -4.26 30.58 -18.01
C SER A 78 -5.09 30.56 -19.30
N GLN A 79 -6.39 30.27 -19.20
CA GLN A 79 -7.39 30.43 -20.27
C GLN A 79 -8.30 31.62 -19.98
#